data_AF-A0A8S4AR10-F1
#
_entry.id   AF-A0A8S4AR10-F1
#
_cell.length_a   1.000
_cell.length_b   1.000
_cell.length_c   1.000
_cell.angle_alpha   90.00
_cell.angle_beta   90.00
_cell.angle_gamma   90.00
#
_symmetry.space_group_name_H-M   'P 1'
#
loop_
_entity.id
_entity.type
_entity.pdbx_description
1 polymer ?
#
loop_
_entity_poly.entity_id
_entity_poly.type
_entity_poly.pdbx_seq_one_letter_code
_entity_poly.pdbx_strand_id
1 'polypeptide(L)'
;MNFPLRREFTGLKGNVTEMEKCLSVCTDDIVLLQAKLETMSKELIKLENKRENLESRSRRNNLRIVGVPEENILSPTDVSTLLLEAFELEKEPLTARARAAFNEVRRLLRGMQGVRFGIIHPARLRITYEGVQHDFVSPEKAKAYIQTITTQQ
;
A
#
# COMPACT_ATOMS: atom_id res chain seq x y z
N MET A 1 61.91 34.21 47.28
CA MET A 1 60.64 33.79 47.93
C MET A 1 59.47 34.07 46.97
N ASN A 2 59.13 33.19 46.01
CA ASN A 2 57.91 33.35 45.19
C ASN A 2 57.47 32.04 44.46
N PHE A 3 57.62 30.88 45.12
CA PHE A 3 57.38 29.56 44.52
C PHE A 3 55.95 28.97 44.69
N PRO A 4 55.23 29.17 45.81
CA PRO A 4 53.94 28.51 46.01
C PRO A 4 52.82 29.07 45.10
N LEU A 5 52.73 30.39 44.97
CA LEU A 5 51.77 31.06 44.07
C LEU A 5 51.94 30.64 42.61
N ARG A 6 53.19 30.46 42.16
CA ARG A 6 53.48 30.03 40.79
C ARG A 6 52.99 28.60 40.52
N ARG A 7 53.05 27.72 41.53
CA ARG A 7 52.56 26.33 41.44
C ARG A 7 51.04 26.26 41.34
N GLU A 8 50.34 27.00 42.17
CA GLU A 8 48.87 27.07 42.12
C GLU A 8 48.39 27.67 40.80
N PHE A 9 49.05 28.73 40.33
CA PHE A 9 48.74 29.33 39.03
C PHE A 9 48.93 28.34 37.87
N THR A 10 49.99 27.52 37.91
CA THR A 10 50.18 26.46 36.91
C THR A 10 49.12 25.36 36.98
N GLY A 11 48.68 24.99 38.19
CA GLY A 11 47.60 24.01 38.38
C GLY A 11 46.25 24.52 37.85
N LEU A 12 45.93 25.78 38.17
CA LEU A 12 44.72 26.43 37.67
C LEU A 12 44.72 26.52 36.15
N LYS A 13 45.86 26.87 35.54
CA LYS A 13 46.02 26.91 34.08
C LYS A 13 45.76 25.54 33.44
N GLY A 14 46.24 24.45 34.05
CA GLY A 14 45.97 23.09 33.60
C GLY A 14 44.48 22.76 33.60
N ASN A 15 43.81 23.00 34.72
CA ASN A 15 42.37 22.73 34.86
C ASN A 15 41.52 23.54 33.87
N VAL A 16 41.87 24.81 33.63
CA VAL A 16 41.17 25.65 32.65
C VAL A 16 41.33 25.08 31.24
N THR A 17 42.53 24.62 30.88
CA THR A 17 42.78 24.03 29.54
C THR A 17 41.99 22.72 29.34
N GLU A 18 41.92 21.87 30.37
CA GLU A 18 41.12 20.64 30.32
C GLU A 18 39.62 20.95 30.23
N MET A 19 39.15 21.96 30.98
CA MET A 19 37.76 22.40 30.93
C MET A 19 37.39 23.00 29.56
N GLU A 20 38.26 23.82 28.97
CA GLU A 20 38.09 24.35 27.61
C GLU A 20 37.96 23.21 26.59
N LYS A 21 38.80 22.17 26.70
CA LYS A 21 38.73 20.99 25.82
C LYS A 21 37.43 20.22 26.00
N CYS A 22 37.00 19.96 27.23
CA CYS A 22 35.73 19.28 27.52
C CYS A 22 34.53 20.09 27.01
N LEU A 23 34.55 21.42 27.16
CA LEU A 23 33.52 22.30 26.64
C LEU A 23 33.48 22.28 25.11
N SER A 24 34.63 22.24 24.44
CA SER A 24 34.70 22.09 22.97
C SER A 24 34.00 20.79 22.52
N VAL A 25 34.34 19.65 23.15
CA VAL A 25 33.73 18.35 22.80
C VAL A 25 32.23 18.35 23.08
N CYS A 26 31.80 18.87 24.22
CA CYS A 26 30.39 18.99 24.57
C CYS A 26 29.62 19.87 23.55
N THR A 27 30.26 20.94 23.08
CA THR A 27 29.69 21.81 22.04
C THR A 27 29.52 21.06 20.72
N ASP A 28 30.53 20.30 20.30
CA ASP A 28 30.46 19.49 19.07
C ASP A 28 29.36 18.42 19.16
N ASP A 29 29.21 17.77 20.31
CA ASP A 29 28.16 16.78 20.56
C ASP A 29 26.76 17.40 20.49
N ILE A 30 26.58 18.60 21.05
CA ILE A 30 25.31 19.34 20.96
C ILE A 30 24.96 19.62 19.49
N VAL A 31 25.93 20.08 18.69
CA VAL A 31 25.72 20.34 17.25
C VAL A 31 25.35 19.05 16.51
N LEU A 32 26.03 17.94 16.81
CA LEU A 32 25.74 16.64 16.20
C LEU A 32 24.33 16.13 16.57
N LEU A 33 23.93 16.29 17.83
CA LEU A 33 22.60 15.90 18.31
C LEU A 33 21.51 16.76 17.66
N GLN A 34 21.72 18.07 17.54
CA GLN A 34 20.81 18.97 16.83
C GLN A 34 20.64 18.54 15.37
N ALA A 35 21.72 18.23 14.66
CA ALA A 35 21.66 17.75 13.27
C ALA A 35 20.91 16.42 13.13
N LYS A 36 21.09 15.49 14.08
CA LYS A 36 20.33 14.23 14.12
C LYS A 36 18.84 14.49 14.39
N LEU A 37 18.50 15.38 15.30
CA LEU A 37 17.10 15.75 15.57
C LEU A 37 16.42 16.35 14.34
N GLU A 38 17.09 17.23 13.61
CA GLU A 38 16.56 17.77 12.35
C GLU A 38 16.34 16.68 11.30
N THR A 39 17.30 15.76 11.17
CA THR A 39 17.21 14.64 10.23
C THR A 39 16.06 13.70 10.59
N MET A 40 15.95 13.33 11.87
CA MET A 40 14.84 12.50 12.37
C MET A 40 13.48 13.20 12.19
N SER A 41 13.40 14.50 12.45
CA SER A 41 12.18 15.30 12.24
C SER A 41 11.73 15.28 10.77
N LYS A 42 12.68 15.46 9.83
CA LYS A 42 12.39 15.35 8.39
C LYS A 42 11.86 13.97 7.99
N GLU A 43 12.45 12.89 8.52
CA GLU A 43 11.97 11.53 8.23
C GLU A 43 10.59 11.25 8.85
N LEU A 44 10.29 11.78 10.04
CA LEU A 44 8.95 11.68 10.63
C LEU A 44 7.88 12.31 9.74
N ILE A 45 8.10 13.53 9.25
CA ILE A 45 7.17 14.22 8.36
C ILE A 45 6.96 13.42 7.07
N LYS A 46 8.03 12.91 6.48
CA LYS A 46 7.99 12.10 5.26
C LYS A 46 7.20 10.80 5.47
N LEU A 47 7.39 10.13 6.60
CA LEU A 47 6.65 8.92 6.94
C LEU A 47 5.17 9.20 7.20
N GLU A 48 4.84 10.32 7.85
CA GLU A 48 3.45 10.72 8.08
C GLU A 48 2.73 11.00 6.75
N ASN A 49 3.35 11.76 5.85
CA ASN A 49 2.81 11.99 4.50
C ASN A 49 2.62 10.68 3.72
N LYS A 50 3.55 9.73 3.87
CA LYS A 50 3.44 8.41 3.25
C LYS A 50 2.28 7.60 3.84
N ARG A 51 2.08 7.66 5.16
CA ARG A 51 0.97 7.01 5.85
C ARG A 51 -0.36 7.59 5.40
N GLU A 52 -0.50 8.91 5.42
CA GLU A 52 -1.72 9.59 4.97
C GLU A 52 -2.06 9.23 3.53
N ASN A 53 -1.08 9.30 2.63
CA ASN A 53 -1.28 8.91 1.23
C ASN A 53 -1.74 7.44 1.10
N LEU A 54 -1.15 6.51 1.86
CA LEU A 54 -1.58 5.10 1.83
C LEU A 54 -3.00 4.92 2.36
N GLU A 55 -3.36 5.61 3.44
CA GLU A 55 -4.70 5.58 4.04
C GLU A 55 -5.74 6.12 3.06
N SER A 56 -5.48 7.29 2.47
CA SER A 56 -6.33 7.86 1.42
C SER A 56 -6.45 6.88 0.26
N ARG A 57 -5.33 6.30 -0.22
CA ARG A 57 -5.35 5.38 -1.36
C ARG A 57 -6.15 4.11 -1.10
N SER A 58 -6.10 3.59 0.13
CA SER A 58 -6.88 2.44 0.59
C SER A 58 -8.37 2.76 0.59
N ARG A 59 -8.75 3.93 1.13
CA ARG A 59 -10.16 4.36 1.24
C ARG A 59 -10.76 4.95 -0.04
N ARG A 60 -9.96 5.30 -1.06
CA ARG A 60 -10.43 5.96 -2.30
C ARG A 60 -11.61 5.29 -2.98
N ASN A 61 -11.72 3.97 -2.89
CA ASN A 61 -12.80 3.20 -3.53
C ASN A 61 -13.91 2.80 -2.55
N ASN A 62 -13.81 3.18 -1.28
CA ASN A 62 -14.85 2.91 -0.30
C ASN A 62 -15.96 3.93 -0.48
N LEU A 63 -17.19 3.43 -0.59
CA LEU A 63 -18.40 4.24 -0.68
C LEU A 63 -19.02 4.37 0.71
N ARG A 64 -19.53 5.57 1.04
CA ARG A 64 -20.29 5.81 2.27
C ARG A 64 -21.74 6.12 1.91
N ILE A 65 -22.65 5.26 2.32
CA ILE A 65 -24.09 5.43 2.12
C ILE A 65 -24.66 6.04 3.41
N VAL A 66 -25.40 7.15 3.27
CA VAL A 66 -25.98 7.90 4.41
C VAL A 66 -27.50 7.88 4.27
N GLY A 67 -28.21 7.80 5.40
CA GLY A 67 -29.68 7.80 5.42
C GLY A 67 -30.32 6.41 5.27
N VAL A 68 -29.55 5.34 5.52
CA VAL A 68 -30.10 3.99 5.54
C VAL A 68 -30.73 3.72 6.92
N PRO A 69 -32.00 3.30 7.00
CA PRO A 69 -32.65 2.96 8.27
C PRO A 69 -31.94 1.80 8.99
N GLU A 70 -31.83 1.89 10.33
CA GLU A 70 -31.03 0.94 11.14
C GLU A 70 -31.70 -0.44 11.32
N GLU A 71 -32.99 -0.57 10.99
CA GLU A 71 -33.74 -1.82 11.16
C GLU A 71 -33.26 -2.94 10.22
N ASN A 72 -32.57 -2.56 9.13
CA ASN A 72 -31.95 -3.50 8.22
C ASN A 72 -30.48 -3.73 8.63
N ILE A 73 -30.20 -4.90 9.22
CA ILE A 73 -28.83 -5.42 9.27
C ILE A 73 -28.41 -5.68 7.82
N LEU A 74 -27.71 -4.72 7.21
CA LEU A 74 -27.36 -4.76 5.79
C LEU A 74 -26.36 -5.89 5.53
N SER A 75 -26.85 -7.02 5.03
CA SER A 75 -25.99 -8.00 4.38
C SER A 75 -25.44 -7.43 3.07
N PRO A 76 -24.36 -7.98 2.50
CA PRO A 76 -23.87 -7.57 1.18
C PRO A 76 -24.94 -7.66 0.08
N THR A 77 -25.91 -8.57 0.23
CA THR A 77 -27.05 -8.72 -0.68
C THR A 77 -28.03 -7.56 -0.54
N ASP A 78 -28.29 -7.08 0.68
CA ASP A 78 -29.20 -5.96 0.93
C ASP A 78 -28.63 -4.63 0.41
N VAL A 79 -27.30 -4.47 0.46
CA VAL A 79 -26.64 -3.31 -0.17
C VAL A 79 -26.74 -3.40 -1.70
N SER A 80 -26.64 -4.59 -2.27
CA SER A 80 -26.78 -4.83 -3.72
C SER A 80 -28.18 -4.45 -4.20
N THR A 81 -29.23 -4.89 -3.49
CA THR A 81 -30.62 -4.54 -3.81
C THR A 81 -30.91 -3.05 -3.66
N LEU A 82 -30.40 -2.40 -2.60
CA LEU A 82 -30.55 -0.94 -2.42
C LEU A 82 -29.92 -0.18 -3.58
N LEU A 83 -28.74 -0.59 -4.04
CA LEU A 83 -28.07 0.03 -5.18
C LEU A 83 -28.80 -0.24 -6.51
N LEU A 84 -29.36 -1.44 -6.68
CA LEU A 84 -30.18 -1.77 -7.84
C LEU A 84 -31.39 -0.84 -7.95
N GLU A 85 -32.11 -0.66 -6.84
CA GLU A 85 -33.31 0.17 -6.78
C GLU A 85 -32.96 1.66 -6.95
N ALA A 86 -31.97 2.17 -6.21
CA ALA A 86 -31.62 3.59 -6.23
C ALA A 86 -31.09 4.09 -7.58
N PHE A 87 -30.49 3.19 -8.39
CA PHE A 87 -29.92 3.52 -9.70
C PHE A 87 -30.70 2.91 -10.88
N GLU A 88 -31.87 2.31 -10.64
CA GLU A 88 -32.71 1.68 -11.66
C GLU A 88 -31.95 0.66 -12.54
N LEU A 89 -31.08 -0.13 -11.92
CA LEU A 89 -30.23 -1.08 -12.65
C LEU A 89 -31.00 -2.38 -12.93
N GLU A 90 -30.92 -2.89 -14.16
CA GLU A 90 -31.57 -4.17 -14.52
C GLU A 90 -30.87 -5.41 -13.90
N LYS A 91 -29.60 -5.29 -13.48
CA LYS A 91 -28.78 -6.41 -12.97
C LYS A 91 -27.80 -5.95 -11.91
N GLU A 92 -27.53 -6.85 -10.96
CA GLU A 92 -26.62 -6.58 -9.86
C GLU A 92 -25.25 -6.10 -10.37
N PRO A 93 -24.72 -4.99 -9.81
CA PRO A 93 -23.40 -4.52 -10.16
C PRO A 93 -22.35 -5.50 -9.63
N LEU A 94 -21.94 -6.45 -10.47
CA LEU A 94 -20.87 -7.40 -10.12
C LEU A 94 -19.60 -6.64 -9.76
N THR A 95 -19.05 -6.98 -8.59
CA THR A 95 -17.88 -6.29 -8.03
C THR A 95 -16.69 -6.39 -8.98
N ALA A 96 -15.87 -5.33 -9.05
CA ALA A 96 -14.56 -5.36 -9.72
C ALA A 96 -13.71 -6.59 -9.33
N ARG A 97 -13.92 -7.13 -8.11
CA ARG A 97 -13.36 -8.38 -7.60
C ARG A 97 -13.67 -9.59 -8.47
N ALA A 98 -14.90 -9.74 -8.97
CA ALA A 98 -15.27 -10.85 -9.86
C ALA A 98 -14.49 -10.79 -11.18
N ARG A 99 -14.32 -9.59 -11.76
CA ARG A 99 -13.47 -9.39 -12.94
C ARG A 99 -11.99 -9.63 -12.62
N ALA A 100 -11.54 -9.20 -11.44
CA ALA A 100 -10.18 -9.37 -10.98
C ALA A 100 -9.82 -10.83 -10.68
N ALA A 101 -10.80 -11.67 -10.30
CA ALA A 101 -10.59 -13.10 -10.08
C ALA A 101 -10.10 -13.82 -11.35
N PHE A 102 -10.47 -13.31 -12.53
CA PHE A 102 -9.96 -13.82 -13.80
C PHE A 102 -8.55 -13.31 -14.17
N ASN A 103 -7.92 -12.41 -13.39
CA ASN A 103 -6.59 -11.88 -13.70
C ASN A 103 -5.52 -12.98 -13.76
N GLU A 104 -5.59 -13.97 -12.87
CA GLU A 104 -4.67 -15.11 -12.88
C GLU A 104 -4.80 -15.91 -14.18
N VAL A 105 -6.04 -16.22 -14.57
CA VAL A 105 -6.38 -16.92 -15.81
C VAL A 105 -5.92 -16.10 -17.04
N ARG A 106 -6.16 -14.79 -17.05
CA ARG A 106 -5.69 -13.88 -18.12
C ARG A 106 -4.17 -13.85 -18.22
N ARG A 107 -3.44 -13.97 -17.11
CA ARG A 107 -1.97 -14.03 -17.12
C ARG A 107 -1.47 -15.30 -17.82
N LEU A 108 -2.11 -16.45 -17.55
CA LEU A 108 -1.78 -17.72 -18.20
C LEU A 108 -2.04 -17.66 -19.71
N LEU A 109 -3.16 -17.06 -20.12
CA LEU A 109 -3.55 -16.95 -21.54
C LEU A 109 -2.66 -16.02 -22.37
N ARG A 110 -1.97 -15.04 -21.76
CA ARG A 110 -1.06 -14.12 -22.49
C ARG A 110 0.13 -14.82 -23.14
N GLY A 111 0.52 -16.00 -22.66
CA GLY A 111 1.64 -16.76 -23.19
C GLY A 111 1.29 -17.74 -24.31
N MET A 112 0.02 -17.93 -24.63
CA MET A 112 -0.43 -18.95 -25.58
C MET A 112 -0.60 -18.37 -26.98
N GLN A 113 0.06 -18.96 -27.97
CA GLN A 113 -0.16 -18.61 -29.37
C GLN A 113 -1.50 -19.16 -29.87
N GLY A 114 -2.25 -18.34 -30.62
CA GLY A 114 -3.54 -18.74 -31.20
C GLY A 114 -4.76 -18.58 -30.28
N VAL A 115 -4.59 -18.17 -29.02
CA VAL A 115 -5.71 -17.94 -28.09
C VAL A 115 -6.11 -16.45 -28.07
N ARG A 116 -7.39 -16.16 -28.28
CA ARG A 116 -7.97 -14.83 -28.03
C ARG A 116 -8.86 -14.88 -26.79
N PHE A 117 -8.79 -13.88 -25.93
CA PHE A 117 -9.62 -13.85 -24.73
C PHE A 117 -10.08 -12.44 -24.36
N GLY A 118 -11.23 -12.35 -23.68
CA GLY A 118 -11.81 -11.09 -23.22
C GLY A 118 -12.79 -11.31 -22.07
N ILE A 119 -12.96 -10.29 -21.22
CA ILE A 119 -14.03 -10.28 -20.23
C ILE A 119 -15.24 -9.61 -20.87
N ILE A 120 -16.37 -10.32 -20.89
CA ILE A 120 -17.65 -9.84 -21.40
C ILE A 120 -18.53 -9.45 -20.20
N HIS A 121 -19.36 -8.44 -20.40
CA HIS A 121 -20.34 -8.00 -19.42
C HIS A 121 -21.27 -9.16 -18.98
N PRO A 122 -21.59 -9.33 -17.70
CA PRO A 122 -21.15 -8.50 -16.55
C PRO A 122 -19.78 -8.90 -15.96
N ALA A 123 -19.40 -10.18 -15.98
CA ALA A 123 -18.08 -10.69 -15.57
C ALA A 123 -17.83 -12.13 -16.06
N ARG A 124 -17.95 -12.38 -17.37
CA ARG A 124 -17.70 -13.71 -17.97
C ARG A 124 -16.41 -13.69 -18.76
N LEU A 125 -15.54 -14.69 -18.59
CA LEU A 125 -14.33 -14.82 -19.40
C LEU A 125 -14.66 -15.62 -20.66
N ARG A 126 -14.53 -14.99 -21.83
CA ARG A 126 -14.58 -15.66 -23.12
C ARG A 126 -13.18 -16.00 -23.57
N ILE A 127 -12.96 -17.27 -23.91
CA ILE A 127 -11.72 -17.80 -24.49
C ILE A 127 -12.08 -18.34 -25.87
N THR A 128 -11.30 -17.97 -26.89
CA THR A 128 -11.41 -18.48 -28.25
C THR A 128 -10.12 -19.21 -28.59
N TYR A 129 -10.23 -20.50 -28.85
CA TYR A 129 -9.12 -21.38 -29.21
C TYR A 129 -9.56 -22.27 -30.37
N GLU A 130 -8.72 -22.41 -31.40
CA GLU A 130 -9.02 -23.21 -32.60
C GLU A 130 -10.39 -22.90 -33.27
N GLY A 131 -10.83 -21.64 -33.20
CA GLY A 131 -12.12 -21.20 -33.75
C GLY A 131 -13.33 -21.51 -32.86
N VAL A 132 -13.15 -22.24 -31.76
CA VAL A 132 -14.21 -22.54 -30.78
C VAL A 132 -14.18 -21.50 -29.65
N GLN A 133 -15.35 -20.95 -29.34
CA GLN A 133 -15.53 -20.00 -28.25
C GLN A 133 -16.11 -20.69 -27.02
N HIS A 134 -15.51 -20.44 -25.86
CA HIS A 134 -15.99 -20.90 -24.57
C HIS A 134 -16.14 -19.75 -23.58
N ASP A 135 -17.28 -19.72 -22.89
CA ASP A 135 -17.62 -18.71 -21.89
C ASP A 135 -17.62 -19.30 -20.49
N PHE A 136 -16.84 -18.71 -19.59
CA PHE A 136 -16.70 -19.15 -18.20
C PHE A 136 -17.21 -18.08 -17.24
N VAL A 137 -18.01 -18.52 -16.26
CA VAL A 137 -18.52 -17.68 -15.16
C VAL A 137 -17.63 -17.80 -13.91
N SER A 138 -16.84 -18.87 -13.79
CA SER A 138 -15.93 -19.10 -12.66
C SER A 138 -14.47 -19.23 -13.16
N PRO A 139 -13.51 -18.60 -12.46
CA PRO A 139 -12.10 -18.65 -12.83
C PRO A 139 -11.51 -20.06 -12.69
N GLU A 140 -12.01 -20.89 -11.76
CA GLU A 140 -11.57 -22.26 -11.55
C GLU A 140 -11.86 -23.13 -12.78
N LYS A 141 -13.09 -23.04 -13.32
CA LYS A 141 -13.48 -23.75 -14.54
C LYS A 141 -12.64 -23.31 -15.74
N ALA A 142 -12.37 -22.01 -15.85
CA ALA A 142 -11.52 -21.49 -16.91
C ALA A 142 -10.07 -21.99 -16.81
N LYS A 143 -9.53 -22.09 -15.59
CA LYS A 143 -8.18 -22.60 -15.35
C LYS A 143 -8.05 -24.08 -15.70
N ALA A 144 -9.06 -24.90 -15.36
CA ALA A 144 -9.09 -26.30 -15.76
C ALA A 144 -9.12 -26.46 -17.30
N TYR A 145 -9.92 -25.63 -17.99
CA TYR A 145 -9.95 -25.63 -19.46
C TYR A 145 -8.59 -25.24 -20.08
N ILE A 146 -7.91 -24.24 -19.51
CA ILE A 146 -6.56 -23.88 -19.95
C ILE A 146 -5.59 -25.05 -19.83
N GLN A 147 -5.64 -25.79 -18.71
CA GLN A 147 -4.79 -26.96 -18.52
C GLN A 147 -5.05 -28.02 -19.60
N THR A 148 -6.31 -28.23 -20.00
CA THR A 148 -6.62 -29.16 -21.10
C THR A 148 -6.04 -28.71 -22.44
N ILE A 149 -6.03 -27.40 -22.73
CA ILE A 149 -5.40 -26.85 -23.95
C ILE A 149 -3.89 -27.03 -23.91
N THR A 150 -3.25 -26.74 -22.77
CA THR A 150 -1.79 -26.85 -22.62
C THR A 150 -1.31 -28.31 -22.64
N THR A 151 -2.12 -29.27 -22.16
CA THR A 151 -1.79 -30.70 -22.23
C THR A 151 -1.98 -31.30 -23.63
N GLN A 152 -2.73 -30.63 -24.51
CA GLN A 152 -2.93 -31.06 -25.91
C GLN A 152 -1.91 -30.46 -26.90
N GLN A 153 -0.98 -29.63 -26.43
CA GLN A 153 0.21 -29.15 -27.17
C GLN A 153 1.43 -30.01 -26.83
#